data_AF-A0AAU6L148-F1
#
_entry.id   AF-A0AAU6L148-F1
#
_cell.length_a   1.000
_cell.length_b   1.000
_cell.length_c   1.000
_cell.angle_alpha   90.00
_cell.angle_beta   90.00
_cell.angle_gamma   90.00
#
_symmetry.space_group_name_H-M   'P 1'
#
loop_
_entity.id
_entity.type
_entity.pdbx_description
1 polymer ?
#
loop_
_entity_poly.entity_id
_entity_poly.type
_entity_poly.pdbx_seq_one_letter_code
_entity_poly.pdbx_strand_id
1 'polypeptide(L)'
;MEPRPRPAGPTRTRVLARTAPVACLSLCLGLLTGTATGHAAAPAAAPSAAPVPVTVLNGDFAQPAFTGVNTGANPYAWSVGSTSGTGTTGGVWRWNAATGGHPDGLTAAMLRLPTEATYGLKQRLRGVRTGARVTVTYDESPSVSNSCTAAALEQGQTYSVQGEGGPLTDRTTLPTTEKLPSNYWKSAWRTGVTLAFTAGANEPLLTFVSTVPAAQNASGNCGPLITNVRVTQEPPPVDKTIPADALPASEAFYGNDRRAAADAVAYCNGAVNRCTFTAEEDYSFSYYAPARVAAETYFNCTRNTLNRTRPVTTANRSYGDLPAAAGLPGNGTGTPTNMAQQYTQGTGLSPAWNTSQERSVNEVVQPAEASWIETQAARRRTEGWFDATIKATDPNYDWRLHTVLDHPSTSLSDRIYQRTGPFTPSEKQRCQSDRPNATTPVGATDPAGAER
;
A
#
# COMPACT_ATOMS: atom_id res chain seq x y z
N MET A 1 23.94 -49.49 34.67
CA MET A 1 23.44 -48.83 33.45
C MET A 1 24.46 -47.79 33.04
N GLU A 2 25.19 -48.12 31.98
CA GLU A 2 26.40 -47.46 31.49
C GLU A 2 26.02 -46.63 30.26
N PRO A 3 26.44 -45.35 30.14
CA PRO A 3 26.26 -44.60 28.91
C PRO A 3 27.54 -44.60 28.07
N ARG A 4 27.45 -45.14 26.85
CA ARG A 4 28.48 -44.99 25.80
C ARG A 4 28.37 -43.62 25.10
N PRO A 5 29.50 -42.99 24.76
CA PRO A 5 29.56 -41.75 23.97
C PRO A 5 29.60 -42.02 22.45
N ARG A 6 29.17 -41.03 21.64
CA ARG A 6 29.45 -40.96 20.19
C ARG A 6 30.37 -39.76 19.89
N PRO A 7 31.30 -39.88 18.92
CA PRO A 7 32.38 -38.91 18.72
C PRO A 7 32.11 -37.87 17.61
N ALA A 8 32.91 -36.81 17.69
CA ALA A 8 32.98 -35.64 16.82
C ALA A 8 33.49 -35.93 15.40
N GLY A 9 33.00 -35.16 14.43
CA GLY A 9 33.55 -35.04 13.07
C GLY A 9 34.21 -33.66 12.86
N PRO A 10 35.31 -33.56 12.08
CA PRO A 10 36.17 -32.40 12.09
C PRO A 10 35.85 -31.33 11.04
N THR A 11 36.14 -30.10 11.47
CA THR A 11 36.23 -28.82 10.77
C THR A 11 37.26 -28.84 9.63
N ARG A 12 36.93 -28.24 8.47
CA ARG A 12 37.93 -27.83 7.46
C ARG A 12 37.71 -26.38 7.03
N THR A 13 38.57 -25.54 7.56
CA THR A 13 38.90 -24.18 7.14
C THR A 13 39.80 -24.24 5.89
N ARG A 14 39.54 -23.43 4.87
CA ARG A 14 40.55 -23.10 3.85
C ARG A 14 40.61 -21.59 3.64
N VAL A 15 41.69 -21.03 4.17
CA VAL A 15 42.24 -19.71 3.85
C VAL A 15 43.11 -19.88 2.60
N LEU A 16 42.97 -19.01 1.61
CA LEU A 16 43.96 -18.81 0.56
C LEU A 16 44.24 -17.32 0.42
N ALA A 17 45.35 -16.91 1.04
CA ALA A 17 46.08 -15.72 0.67
C ALA A 17 46.90 -16.01 -0.59
N ARG A 18 47.07 -15.03 -1.47
CA ARG A 18 48.35 -14.82 -2.17
C ARG A 18 48.47 -13.43 -2.76
N THR A 19 49.61 -12.85 -2.40
CA THR A 19 50.22 -11.60 -2.79
C THR A 19 50.80 -11.63 -4.22
N ALA A 20 51.04 -10.43 -4.74
CA ALA A 20 51.47 -10.04 -6.08
C ALA A 20 52.81 -10.62 -6.60
N PRO A 21 53.12 -10.35 -7.88
CA PRO A 21 54.39 -9.66 -8.17
C PRO A 21 54.32 -8.54 -9.24
N VAL A 22 55.08 -7.48 -8.95
CA VAL A 22 56.11 -6.80 -9.77
C VAL A 22 55.81 -6.36 -11.23
N ALA A 23 55.82 -5.03 -11.37
CA ALA A 23 56.28 -4.14 -12.44
C ALA A 23 56.67 -4.68 -13.84
N CYS A 24 56.11 -4.01 -14.86
CA CYS A 24 56.77 -3.77 -16.15
C CYS A 24 56.47 -2.34 -16.62
N LEU A 25 57.52 -1.54 -16.80
CA LEU A 25 57.51 -0.26 -17.53
C LEU A 25 57.36 -0.55 -19.02
N SER A 26 56.50 0.19 -19.73
CA SER A 26 56.72 0.52 -21.15
C SER A 26 56.01 1.82 -21.52
N LEU A 27 56.84 2.75 -21.97
CA LEU A 27 56.56 4.08 -22.47
C LEU A 27 56.07 3.95 -23.93
N CYS A 28 54.86 4.39 -24.26
CA CYS A 28 54.46 4.65 -25.65
C CYS A 28 53.64 5.94 -25.71
N LEU A 29 54.22 6.93 -26.42
CA LEU A 29 53.59 8.14 -26.93
C LEU A 29 52.49 7.78 -27.95
N GLY A 30 51.38 8.55 -27.93
CA GLY A 30 50.66 8.86 -29.17
C GLY A 30 49.13 8.68 -29.12
N LEU A 31 48.45 9.72 -29.63
CA LEU A 31 47.06 9.79 -30.09
C LEU A 31 45.96 10.06 -29.03
N LEU A 32 45.76 11.37 -28.80
CA LEU A 32 44.49 11.98 -28.44
C LEU A 32 43.39 11.52 -29.41
N THR A 33 42.56 10.59 -28.96
CA THR A 33 41.22 10.35 -29.53
C THR A 33 40.21 10.81 -28.50
N GLY A 34 39.48 11.88 -28.84
CA GLY A 34 38.43 12.43 -28.00
C GLY A 34 37.30 11.41 -27.86
N THR A 35 37.22 10.76 -26.70
CA THR A 35 36.02 10.06 -26.28
C THR A 35 35.02 11.10 -25.79
N ALA A 36 33.99 11.33 -26.60
CA ALA A 36 32.80 12.02 -26.13
C ALA A 36 32.23 11.21 -24.96
N THR A 37 32.42 11.70 -23.74
CA THR A 37 31.69 11.24 -22.57
C THR A 37 30.24 11.61 -22.77
N GLY A 38 29.49 10.69 -23.37
CA GLY A 38 28.04 10.68 -23.30
C GLY A 38 27.64 10.56 -21.84
N HIS A 39 27.49 11.71 -21.18
CA HIS A 39 26.81 11.81 -19.90
C HIS A 39 25.39 11.34 -20.18
N ALA A 40 25.12 10.08 -19.84
CA ALA A 40 23.75 9.62 -19.65
C ALA A 40 23.16 10.54 -18.58
N ALA A 41 22.36 11.50 -19.02
CA ALA A 41 21.54 12.30 -18.14
C ALA A 41 20.73 11.29 -17.32
N ALA A 42 21.05 11.20 -16.02
CA ALA A 42 20.18 10.51 -15.08
C ALA A 42 18.77 11.07 -15.31
N PRO A 43 17.74 10.22 -15.43
CA PRO A 43 16.37 10.70 -15.59
C PRO A 43 16.12 11.69 -14.46
N ALA A 44 15.81 12.93 -14.83
CA ALA A 44 15.47 13.96 -13.87
C ALA A 44 14.42 13.37 -12.92
N ALA A 45 14.73 13.36 -11.62
CA ALA A 45 13.78 12.96 -10.61
C ALA A 45 12.48 13.71 -10.89
N ALA A 46 11.38 12.97 -11.07
CA ALA A 46 10.08 13.56 -11.25
C ALA A 46 9.86 14.60 -10.13
N PRO A 47 9.31 15.79 -10.44
CA PRO A 47 9.08 16.81 -9.42
C PRO A 47 8.31 16.19 -8.25
N SER A 48 8.85 16.34 -7.04
CA SER A 48 8.15 15.95 -5.80
C SER A 48 6.77 16.61 -5.82
N ALA A 49 5.72 15.81 -5.64
CA ALA A 49 4.36 16.32 -5.57
C ALA A 49 4.28 17.35 -4.44
N ALA A 50 3.65 18.50 -4.71
CA ALA A 50 3.51 19.55 -3.71
C ALA A 50 2.84 18.99 -2.44
N PRO A 51 3.29 19.39 -1.23
CA PRO A 51 2.66 18.95 0.01
C PRO A 51 1.17 19.28 0.05
N VAL A 52 0.33 18.28 0.33
CA VAL A 52 -1.12 18.39 0.45
C VAL A 52 -1.50 18.27 1.93
N PRO A 53 -2.42 19.09 2.45
CA PRO A 53 -2.90 18.95 3.83
C PRO A 53 -3.62 17.60 4.03
N VAL A 54 -3.36 16.98 5.18
CA VAL A 54 -4.08 15.79 5.67
C VAL A 54 -5.02 16.25 6.77
N THR A 55 -6.28 15.81 6.71
CA THR A 55 -7.26 16.14 7.75
C THR A 55 -6.94 15.40 9.04
N VAL A 56 -6.48 16.14 10.05
CA VAL A 56 -6.35 15.66 11.44
C VAL A 56 -7.66 15.92 12.15
N LEU A 57 -8.35 14.86 12.59
CA LEU A 57 -9.62 15.02 13.30
C LEU A 57 -9.34 15.52 14.72
N ASN A 58 -9.88 16.68 15.09
CA ASN A 58 -9.77 17.24 16.45
C ASN A 58 -8.31 17.35 16.95
N GLY A 59 -7.42 17.87 16.09
CA GLY A 59 -6.00 18.09 16.41
C GLY A 59 -5.74 19.19 17.46
N ASP A 60 -6.75 20.00 17.75
CA ASP A 60 -6.76 21.01 18.84
C ASP A 60 -7.35 20.46 20.16
N PHE A 61 -7.82 19.21 20.14
CA PHE A 61 -8.40 18.48 21.26
C PHE A 61 -9.60 19.17 21.93
N ALA A 62 -10.23 20.13 21.26
CA ALA A 62 -11.37 20.88 21.81
C ALA A 62 -12.62 20.00 21.99
N GLN A 63 -12.72 18.90 21.24
CA GLN A 63 -13.87 18.00 21.26
C GLN A 63 -13.60 16.68 22.02
N PRO A 64 -14.59 16.16 22.77
CA PRO A 64 -15.86 16.81 23.13
C PRO A 64 -15.60 18.02 24.03
N ALA A 65 -16.42 19.06 23.88
CA ALA A 65 -16.33 20.28 24.67
C ALA A 65 -16.54 19.99 26.16
N PHE A 66 -15.87 20.76 27.02
CA PHE A 66 -16.01 20.67 28.48
C PHE A 66 -15.85 22.05 29.10
N THR A 67 -16.49 22.26 30.26
CA THR A 67 -16.52 23.56 30.96
C THR A 67 -15.60 23.61 32.18
N GLY A 68 -15.15 22.45 32.67
CA GLY A 68 -14.21 22.36 33.78
C GLY A 68 -12.80 22.85 33.44
N VAL A 69 -11.95 22.93 34.46
CA VAL A 69 -10.51 23.21 34.28
C VAL A 69 -9.84 22.14 33.41
N ASN A 70 -10.24 20.88 33.64
CA ASN A 70 -9.77 19.74 32.90
C ASN A 70 -10.86 18.66 32.79
N THR A 71 -10.61 17.65 31.96
CA THR A 71 -11.46 16.47 31.83
C THR A 71 -10.63 15.23 31.52
N GLY A 72 -11.05 14.07 32.04
CA GLY A 72 -10.52 12.75 31.68
C GLY A 72 -11.20 12.12 30.47
N ALA A 73 -12.17 12.82 29.85
CA ALA A 73 -12.86 12.34 28.66
C ALA A 73 -11.90 12.27 27.47
N ASN A 74 -11.93 11.13 26.77
CA ASN A 74 -11.13 10.91 25.56
C ASN A 74 -11.43 12.00 24.52
N PRO A 75 -10.39 12.51 23.82
CA PRO A 75 -10.60 13.42 22.70
C PRO A 75 -11.34 12.70 21.57
N TYR A 76 -12.33 13.37 20.98
CA TYR A 76 -13.06 12.89 19.82
C TYR A 76 -12.10 12.45 18.70
N ALA A 77 -12.35 11.30 18.08
CA ALA A 77 -11.57 10.69 16.99
C ALA A 77 -10.12 10.26 17.34
N TRP A 78 -9.71 10.36 18.60
CA TRP A 78 -8.42 9.89 19.08
C TRP A 78 -8.59 8.66 19.97
N SER A 79 -7.76 7.64 19.75
CA SER A 79 -7.65 6.49 20.64
C SER A 79 -6.69 6.78 21.77
N VAL A 80 -7.04 6.26 22.94
CA VAL A 80 -6.28 6.37 24.17
C VAL A 80 -6.14 4.97 24.76
N GLY A 81 -4.93 4.59 25.16
CA GLY A 81 -4.67 3.27 25.77
C GLY A 81 -3.99 2.24 24.85
N SER A 82 -4.13 0.94 25.18
CA SER A 82 -3.37 -0.17 24.59
C SER A 82 -3.46 -0.24 23.05
N THR A 83 -2.39 -0.71 22.42
CA THR A 83 -2.28 -1.04 20.98
C THR A 83 -3.02 -2.32 20.57
N SER A 84 -3.63 -3.06 21.51
CA SER A 84 -4.15 -4.41 21.28
C SER A 84 -5.67 -4.61 21.39
N GLY A 85 -6.47 -3.55 21.48
CA GLY A 85 -7.93 -3.65 21.39
C GLY A 85 -8.68 -2.64 22.25
N THR A 86 -9.78 -2.13 21.69
CA THR A 86 -10.81 -1.26 22.32
C THR A 86 -10.23 -0.26 23.31
N GLY A 87 -9.91 0.94 22.81
CA GLY A 87 -9.32 2.04 23.59
C GLY A 87 -9.80 2.07 25.04
N THR A 88 -8.87 1.90 25.97
CA THR A 88 -9.20 1.93 27.39
C THR A 88 -9.56 3.35 27.78
N THR A 89 -10.60 3.50 28.61
CA THR A 89 -10.94 4.78 29.22
C THR A 89 -9.80 5.25 30.13
N GLY A 90 -9.29 6.46 29.92
CA GLY A 90 -8.51 7.18 30.95
C GLY A 90 -7.00 7.40 30.73
N GLY A 91 -6.46 7.27 29.51
CA GLY A 91 -5.02 7.49 29.26
C GLY A 91 -4.57 8.92 28.91
N VAL A 92 -5.47 9.90 28.88
CA VAL A 92 -5.14 11.32 28.72
C VAL A 92 -6.00 12.20 29.63
N TRP A 93 -5.48 13.37 30.01
CA TRP A 93 -6.29 14.47 30.55
C TRP A 93 -6.30 15.59 29.54
N ARG A 94 -7.41 16.30 29.38
CA ARG A 94 -7.46 17.52 28.58
C ARG A 94 -7.59 18.73 29.48
N TRP A 95 -6.77 19.75 29.23
CA TRP A 95 -6.78 21.02 29.94
C TRP A 95 -7.42 22.10 29.07
N ASN A 96 -8.31 22.89 29.67
CA ASN A 96 -8.92 24.00 28.94
C ASN A 96 -7.88 25.05 28.54
N ALA A 97 -8.25 25.93 27.60
CA ALA A 97 -7.38 26.97 27.08
C ALA A 97 -6.75 27.87 28.16
N ALA A 98 -7.55 28.29 29.14
CA ALA A 98 -7.12 29.21 30.18
C ALA A 98 -6.04 28.62 31.10
N THR A 99 -6.21 27.35 31.49
CA THR A 99 -5.25 26.68 32.40
C THR A 99 -4.09 26.06 31.65
N GLY A 100 -4.32 25.54 30.44
CA GLY A 100 -3.27 25.07 29.55
C GLY A 100 -2.34 26.18 29.06
N GLY A 101 -2.82 27.43 29.03
CA GLY A 101 -2.01 28.62 28.77
C GLY A 101 -1.41 28.68 27.36
N HIS A 102 -2.01 27.98 26.38
CA HIS A 102 -1.56 28.04 24.99
C HIS A 102 -1.76 29.44 24.43
N PRO A 103 -0.78 30.04 23.73
CA PRO A 103 -0.89 31.42 23.22
C PRO A 103 -2.10 31.64 22.31
N ASP A 104 -2.47 30.64 21.51
CA ASP A 104 -3.64 30.69 20.62
C ASP A 104 -4.97 30.31 21.31
N GLY A 105 -4.98 30.13 22.64
CA GLY A 105 -6.19 29.76 23.38
C GLY A 105 -6.72 28.36 23.07
N LEU A 106 -5.82 27.41 22.79
CA LEU A 106 -6.18 26.03 22.46
C LEU A 106 -6.29 25.14 23.70
N THR A 107 -7.17 24.13 23.59
CA THR A 107 -7.19 23.00 24.54
C THR A 107 -5.95 22.15 24.35
N ALA A 108 -5.45 21.52 25.41
CA ALA A 108 -4.27 20.66 25.32
C ALA A 108 -4.51 19.28 25.92
N ALA A 109 -4.01 18.23 25.27
CA ALA A 109 -4.01 16.88 25.78
C ALA A 109 -2.71 16.62 26.56
N MET A 110 -2.85 16.32 27.85
CA MET A 110 -1.79 15.81 28.70
C MET A 110 -1.61 14.31 28.48
N LEU A 111 -0.42 13.93 28.02
CA LEU A 111 -0.01 12.53 27.90
C LEU A 111 0.18 11.95 29.31
N ARG A 112 -0.54 10.87 29.61
CA ARG A 112 -0.38 10.16 30.90
C ARG A 112 0.45 8.90 30.69
N LEU A 113 1.31 8.64 31.66
CA LEU A 113 1.89 7.33 31.88
C LEU A 113 1.36 6.82 33.22
N PRO A 114 0.18 6.17 33.30
CA PRO A 114 -0.12 5.38 34.48
C PRO A 114 0.91 4.23 34.56
N THR A 115 0.91 3.48 35.65
CA THR A 115 1.93 2.47 36.05
C THR A 115 2.28 1.37 35.03
N GLU A 116 1.69 1.37 33.82
CA GLU A 116 1.96 0.45 32.71
C GLU A 116 2.30 1.22 31.41
N ALA A 117 3.30 0.72 30.67
CA ALA A 117 3.92 1.37 29.51
C ALA A 117 3.04 1.51 28.24
N THR A 118 1.74 1.17 28.31
CA THR A 118 0.91 0.91 27.13
C THR A 118 -0.07 2.03 26.75
N TYR A 119 0.00 3.19 27.39
CA TYR A 119 -0.91 4.32 27.13
C TYR A 119 -0.30 5.32 26.14
N GLY A 120 -0.88 5.38 24.93
CA GLY A 120 -0.56 6.41 23.95
C GLY A 120 -1.80 7.13 23.47
N LEU A 121 -1.64 8.39 23.09
CA LEU A 121 -2.61 9.19 22.35
C LEU A 121 -2.39 8.96 20.85
N LYS A 122 -3.38 8.43 20.15
CA LYS A 122 -3.19 7.89 18.80
C LYS A 122 -4.29 8.29 17.84
N GLN A 123 -3.92 8.53 16.59
CA GLN A 123 -4.86 8.73 15.50
C GLN A 123 -4.28 8.19 14.19
N ARG A 124 -5.10 7.50 13.40
CA ARG A 124 -4.74 7.16 12.02
C ARG A 124 -4.91 8.35 11.11
N LEU A 125 -3.89 8.62 10.31
CA LEU A 125 -3.87 9.73 9.36
C LEU A 125 -4.67 9.34 8.11
N ARG A 126 -5.97 9.63 8.13
CA ARG A 126 -6.92 9.19 7.08
C ARG A 126 -6.53 9.74 5.70
N GLY A 127 -6.63 8.92 4.66
CA GLY A 127 -6.28 9.30 3.28
C GLY A 127 -4.77 9.43 3.00
N VAL A 128 -3.90 8.98 3.90
CA VAL A 128 -2.45 8.89 3.65
C VAL A 128 -2.10 7.48 3.16
N ARG A 129 -1.33 7.39 2.08
CA ARG A 129 -0.95 6.12 1.44
C ARG A 129 0.39 5.60 1.98
N THR A 130 0.57 4.28 1.96
CA THR A 130 1.89 3.66 2.16
C THR A 130 2.91 4.27 1.19
N GLY A 131 4.08 4.67 1.70
CA GLY A 131 5.13 5.32 0.92
C GLY A 131 5.00 6.84 0.81
N ALA A 132 3.92 7.45 1.27
CA ALA A 132 3.79 8.91 1.35
C ALA A 132 4.85 9.50 2.28
N ARG A 133 5.39 10.67 1.93
CA ARG A 133 6.22 11.45 2.86
C ARG A 133 5.31 12.32 3.70
N VAL A 134 5.28 12.07 5.00
CA VAL A 134 4.38 12.74 5.95
C VAL A 134 5.18 13.70 6.80
N THR A 135 4.67 14.92 6.94
CA THR A 135 5.17 15.91 7.91
C THR A 135 4.06 16.23 8.91
N VAL A 136 4.33 15.98 10.18
CA VAL A 136 3.47 16.34 11.31
C VAL A 136 4.05 17.58 11.95
N THR A 137 3.19 18.56 12.24
CA THR A 137 3.52 19.71 13.07
C THR A 137 2.59 19.72 14.28
N TYR A 138 3.12 20.06 15.45
CA TYR A 138 2.33 20.13 16.69
C TYR A 138 3.02 21.07 17.68
N ASP A 139 2.29 21.45 18.72
CA ASP A 139 2.77 22.30 19.80
C ASP A 139 2.88 21.49 21.09
N GLU A 140 3.88 21.78 21.90
CA GLU A 140 4.16 21.05 23.14
C GLU A 140 4.45 21.98 24.33
N SER A 141 4.16 21.53 25.55
CA SER A 141 4.52 22.21 26.79
C SER A 141 4.73 21.21 27.92
N PRO A 142 5.55 21.52 28.94
CA PRO A 142 5.49 20.79 30.20
C PRO A 142 4.09 20.87 30.81
N SER A 143 3.79 19.96 31.73
CA SER A 143 2.51 19.91 32.45
C SER A 143 2.23 21.20 33.20
N VAL A 144 0.95 21.58 33.24
CA VAL A 144 0.43 22.63 34.13
C VAL A 144 -0.12 22.06 35.45
N SER A 145 -0.20 20.73 35.56
CA SER A 145 -0.87 20.04 36.67
C SER A 145 -0.25 20.37 38.02
N ASN A 146 -1.08 20.80 38.98
CA ASN A 146 -0.66 21.06 40.36
C ASN A 146 -0.10 19.81 41.09
N SER A 147 -0.31 18.61 40.53
CA SER A 147 0.22 17.34 41.03
C SER A 147 1.69 17.13 40.68
N CYS A 148 2.25 17.91 39.76
CA CYS A 148 3.67 17.88 39.44
C CYS A 148 4.52 18.50 40.55
N THR A 149 5.69 17.91 40.81
CA THR A 149 6.73 18.51 41.65
C THR A 149 7.61 19.45 40.80
N ALA A 150 8.33 20.37 41.45
CA ALA A 150 9.28 21.25 40.76
C ALA A 150 10.35 20.43 40.00
N ALA A 151 10.90 19.41 40.66
CA ALA A 151 11.91 18.52 40.07
C ALA A 151 11.41 17.76 38.83
N ALA A 152 10.09 17.51 38.72
CA ALA A 152 9.51 16.86 37.55
C ALA A 152 9.41 17.78 36.32
N LEU A 153 9.56 19.10 36.50
CA LEU A 153 9.35 20.10 35.46
C LEU A 153 10.61 20.94 35.17
N GLU A 154 11.56 21.00 36.10
CA GLU A 154 12.76 21.85 35.99
C GLU A 154 13.67 21.49 34.80
N GLN A 155 13.60 20.24 34.32
CA GLN A 155 14.35 19.75 33.16
C GLN A 155 13.47 19.55 31.91
N GLY A 156 12.19 19.93 31.99
CA GLY A 156 11.19 19.55 31.01
C GLY A 156 10.74 18.09 31.18
N GLN A 157 9.74 17.69 30.41
CA GLN A 157 9.14 16.37 30.48
C GLN A 157 9.37 15.60 29.19
N THR A 158 9.71 14.33 29.35
CA THR A 158 10.02 13.45 28.23
C THR A 158 8.77 12.79 27.66
N TYR A 159 8.74 12.66 26.33
CA TYR A 159 7.75 11.89 25.60
C TYR A 159 8.37 11.35 24.33
N SER A 160 7.69 10.40 23.69
CA SER A 160 8.03 9.92 22.36
C SER A 160 6.88 10.15 21.40
N VAL A 161 7.24 10.37 20.13
CA VAL A 161 6.31 10.49 19.01
C VAL A 161 6.73 9.56 17.89
N GLN A 162 5.77 8.89 17.26
CA GLN A 162 6.01 8.00 16.14
C GLN A 162 4.87 8.05 15.13
N GLY A 163 5.22 8.11 13.85
CA GLY A 163 4.32 7.73 12.76
C GLY A 163 4.65 6.31 12.29
N GLU A 164 3.64 5.48 12.03
CA GLU A 164 3.81 4.12 11.52
C GLU A 164 4.67 4.10 10.23
N GLY A 165 5.78 3.35 10.27
CA GLY A 165 6.83 3.33 9.23
C GLY A 165 8.03 4.24 9.50
N GLY A 166 7.90 5.19 10.42
CA GLY A 166 8.95 6.08 10.88
C GLY A 166 9.65 5.62 12.17
N PRO A 167 10.82 6.20 12.47
CA PRO A 167 11.52 5.95 13.72
C PRO A 167 10.74 6.51 14.91
N LEU A 168 10.81 5.83 16.05
CA LEU A 168 10.40 6.40 17.33
C LEU A 168 11.32 7.60 17.65
N THR A 169 10.73 8.76 17.91
CA THR A 169 11.47 9.98 18.20
C THR A 169 11.22 10.42 19.63
N ASP A 170 12.25 10.36 20.46
CA ASP A 170 12.22 10.89 21.83
C ASP A 170 12.37 12.42 21.83
N ARG A 171 11.64 13.06 22.73
CA ARG A 171 11.56 14.52 22.85
C ARG A 171 11.45 14.92 24.31
N THR A 172 11.83 16.17 24.57
CA THR A 172 11.70 16.82 25.87
C THR A 172 11.08 18.20 25.68
N THR A 173 10.03 18.49 26.44
CA THR A 173 9.38 19.79 26.46
C THR A 173 10.33 20.86 27.01
N LEU A 174 9.95 22.14 26.90
CA LEU A 174 10.67 23.18 27.64
C LEU A 174 10.52 22.98 29.15
N PRO A 175 11.49 23.42 29.97
CA PRO A 175 11.38 23.37 31.42
C PRO A 175 10.47 24.48 31.95
N THR A 176 9.94 24.30 33.16
CA THR A 176 9.26 25.36 33.91
C THR A 176 9.53 25.20 35.41
N THR A 177 9.75 26.33 36.09
CA THR A 177 9.94 26.40 37.55
C THR A 177 8.99 27.41 38.19
N GLU A 178 8.12 28.05 37.39
CA GLU A 178 7.22 29.10 37.85
C GLU A 178 5.84 28.52 38.13
N LYS A 179 5.34 28.76 39.35
CA LYS A 179 3.99 28.40 39.75
C LYS A 179 3.09 29.63 39.73
N LEU A 180 1.92 29.50 39.14
CA LEU A 180 0.93 30.57 39.09
C LEU A 180 0.20 30.69 40.44
N PRO A 181 -0.40 31.86 40.76
CA PRO A 181 -1.21 32.04 41.98
C PRO A 181 -2.37 31.04 42.12
N SER A 182 -2.85 30.50 41.00
CA SER A 182 -3.87 29.44 40.94
C SER A 182 -3.37 28.05 41.39
N ASN A 183 -2.10 27.94 41.81
CA ASN A 183 -1.42 26.71 42.20
C ASN A 183 -1.19 25.72 41.04
N TYR A 184 -1.40 26.14 39.80
CA TYR A 184 -0.98 25.42 38.59
C TYR A 184 0.42 25.87 38.15
N TRP A 185 1.16 25.01 37.47
CA TRP A 185 2.45 25.39 36.88
C TRP A 185 2.23 26.22 35.62
N LYS A 186 3.12 27.18 35.38
CA LYS A 186 3.11 27.96 34.15
C LYS A 186 3.54 27.09 32.98
N SER A 187 2.72 27.05 31.94
CA SER A 187 3.06 26.39 30.68
C SER A 187 4.27 27.04 30.01
N ALA A 188 5.04 26.24 29.27
CA ALA A 188 6.17 26.71 28.48
C ALA A 188 6.05 26.12 27.07
N TRP A 189 5.24 26.78 26.23
CA TRP A 189 4.91 26.28 24.90
C TRP A 189 6.06 26.44 23.91
N ARG A 190 6.40 25.35 23.23
CA ARG A 190 7.18 25.33 22.00
C ARG A 190 6.22 25.03 20.85
N THR A 191 6.08 25.97 19.93
CA THR A 191 5.16 25.85 18.79
C THR A 191 5.87 25.35 17.54
N GLY A 192 5.15 24.62 16.67
CA GLY A 192 5.64 24.20 15.37
C GLY A 192 6.70 23.10 15.41
N VAL A 193 6.65 22.22 16.41
CA VAL A 193 7.52 21.04 16.48
C VAL A 193 7.21 20.12 15.31
N THR A 194 8.24 19.72 14.58
CA THR A 194 8.08 18.90 13.38
C THR A 194 8.55 17.46 13.56
N LEU A 195 7.83 16.53 12.95
CA LEU A 195 8.21 15.14 12.74
C LEU A 195 7.98 14.81 11.27
N ALA A 196 8.98 14.25 10.59
CA ALA A 196 8.85 13.75 9.23
C ALA A 196 9.12 12.25 9.17
N PHE A 197 8.31 11.51 8.40
CA PHE A 197 8.49 10.08 8.18
C PHE A 197 7.89 9.64 6.85
N THR A 198 8.29 8.45 6.39
CA THR A 198 7.62 7.78 5.27
C THR A 198 6.57 6.83 5.83
N ALA A 199 5.32 6.94 5.37
CA ALA A 199 4.22 6.09 5.81
C ALA A 199 4.52 4.61 5.52
N GLY A 200 4.50 3.76 6.55
CA GLY A 200 4.75 2.32 6.43
C GLY A 200 3.52 1.48 6.10
N ALA A 201 2.33 2.07 6.17
CA ALA A 201 1.04 1.45 5.87
C ALA A 201 0.06 2.53 5.37
N ASN A 202 -1.08 2.11 4.81
CA ASN A 202 -2.15 3.06 4.53
C ASN A 202 -2.77 3.51 5.86
N GLU A 203 -3.13 4.78 5.89
CA GLU A 203 -3.57 5.48 7.10
C GLU A 203 -2.64 5.23 8.30
N PRO A 204 -1.35 5.59 8.20
CA PRO A 204 -0.37 5.29 9.22
C PRO A 204 -0.80 5.87 10.57
N LEU A 205 -0.58 5.09 11.63
CA LEU A 205 -0.89 5.50 12.99
C LEU A 205 0.13 6.53 13.49
N LEU A 206 -0.34 7.73 13.85
CA LEU A 206 0.41 8.71 14.64
C LEU A 206 0.18 8.43 16.11
N THR A 207 1.25 8.34 16.89
CA THR A 207 1.22 8.00 18.32
C THR A 207 2.11 8.94 19.12
N PHE A 208 1.58 9.46 20.22
CA PHE A 208 2.31 10.19 21.26
C PHE A 208 2.25 9.41 22.58
N VAL A 209 3.38 9.25 23.26
CA VAL A 209 3.47 8.50 24.53
C VAL A 209 4.30 9.29 25.53
N SER A 210 3.76 9.50 26.74
CA SER A 210 4.56 10.06 27.83
C SER A 210 5.64 9.07 28.24
N THR A 211 6.87 9.54 28.35
CA THR A 211 8.01 8.75 28.85
C THR A 211 8.55 9.34 30.15
N VAL A 212 7.75 10.18 30.83
CA VAL A 212 8.11 10.77 32.13
C VAL A 212 8.32 9.65 33.14
N PRO A 213 9.47 9.59 33.83
CA PRO A 213 9.75 8.56 34.82
C PRO A 213 8.67 8.42 35.89
N ALA A 214 8.41 7.20 36.34
CA ALA A 214 7.37 6.91 37.34
C ALA A 214 7.50 7.75 38.62
N ALA A 215 8.73 8.03 39.06
CA ALA A 215 9.00 8.87 40.23
C ALA A 215 8.60 10.35 40.03
N GLN A 216 8.45 10.81 38.79
CA GLN A 216 8.17 12.20 38.41
C GLN A 216 6.75 12.39 37.85
N ASN A 217 6.05 11.30 37.51
CA ASN A 217 4.79 11.38 36.77
C ASN A 217 3.52 11.51 37.65
N ALA A 218 3.67 11.59 38.98
CA ALA A 218 2.57 11.73 39.94
C ALA A 218 1.41 10.73 39.71
N SER A 219 1.73 9.44 39.54
CA SER A 219 0.76 8.39 39.22
C SER A 219 -0.01 8.66 37.92
N GLY A 220 0.68 9.23 36.93
CA GLY A 220 0.10 9.61 35.64
C GLY A 220 -0.71 10.92 35.65
N ASN A 221 -0.60 11.74 36.70
CA ASN A 221 -1.21 13.08 36.77
C ASN A 221 -0.24 14.22 36.49
N CYS A 222 1.01 13.89 36.15
CA CYS A 222 2.03 14.82 35.72
C CYS A 222 2.65 14.32 34.41
N GLY A 223 2.41 15.06 33.32
CA GLY A 223 2.90 14.67 31.99
C GLY A 223 2.82 15.81 30.98
N PRO A 224 3.52 15.66 29.85
CA PRO A 224 3.64 16.71 28.85
C PRO A 224 2.31 16.96 28.13
N LEU A 225 2.12 18.20 27.71
CA LEU A 225 0.96 18.67 26.97
C LEU A 225 1.26 18.70 25.47
N ILE A 226 0.31 18.25 24.66
CA ILE A 226 0.33 18.29 23.20
C ILE A 226 -0.93 19.00 22.70
N THR A 227 -0.81 19.83 21.67
CA THR A 227 -1.93 20.45 20.96
C THR A 227 -1.57 20.81 19.51
N ASN A 228 -2.54 21.36 18.77
CA ASN A 228 -2.37 21.94 17.45
C ASN A 228 -1.76 20.98 16.42
N VAL A 229 -2.15 19.70 16.47
CA VAL A 229 -1.62 18.68 15.56
C VAL A 229 -2.14 18.93 14.15
N ARG A 230 -1.22 19.14 13.21
CA ARG A 230 -1.49 19.32 11.79
C ARG A 230 -0.57 18.43 10.97
N VAL A 231 -1.06 17.96 9.83
CA VAL A 231 -0.30 17.05 8.98
C VAL A 231 -0.37 17.49 7.53
N THR A 232 0.75 17.35 6.82
CA THR A 232 0.83 17.42 5.37
C THR A 232 1.46 16.15 4.83
N GLN A 233 1.14 15.78 3.60
CA GLN A 233 1.75 14.65 2.91
C GLN A 233 2.19 15.01 1.50
N GLU A 234 3.26 14.37 1.02
CA GLU A 234 3.53 14.21 -0.40
C GLU A 234 3.10 12.78 -0.78
N PRO A 235 1.98 12.62 -1.52
CA PRO A 235 1.48 11.31 -1.89
C PRO A 235 2.51 10.53 -2.74
N PRO A 236 2.60 9.20 -2.58
CA PRO A 236 3.48 8.38 -3.40
C PRO A 236 2.97 8.34 -4.85
N PRO A 237 3.85 8.16 -5.84
CA PRO A 237 3.43 7.91 -7.21
C PRO A 237 2.67 6.58 -7.31
N VAL A 238 1.76 6.49 -8.29
CA VAL A 238 1.03 5.24 -8.59
C VAL A 238 1.99 4.17 -9.07
N ASP A 239 2.01 3.02 -8.39
CA ASP A 239 2.78 1.86 -8.84
C ASP A 239 2.00 1.05 -9.91
N LYS A 240 2.38 1.27 -11.17
CA LYS A 240 1.79 0.58 -12.32
C LYS A 240 2.47 -0.75 -12.66
N THR A 241 3.46 -1.16 -11.87
CA THR A 241 4.26 -2.38 -12.13
C THR A 241 3.68 -3.63 -11.46
N ILE A 242 2.82 -3.46 -10.46
CA ILE A 242 2.17 -4.58 -9.75
C ILE A 242 1.29 -5.37 -10.73
N PRO A 243 1.55 -6.67 -10.95
CA PRO A 243 0.75 -7.48 -11.85
C PRO A 243 -0.62 -7.81 -11.23
N ALA A 244 -1.59 -8.16 -12.09
CA ALA A 244 -2.99 -8.36 -11.67
C ALA A 244 -3.20 -9.54 -10.70
N ASP A 245 -2.29 -10.51 -10.68
CA ASP A 245 -2.32 -11.68 -9.80
C ASP A 245 -1.54 -11.49 -8.48
N ALA A 246 -0.91 -10.32 -8.29
CA ALA A 246 -0.16 -9.98 -7.08
C ALA A 246 -0.63 -8.64 -6.48
N LEU A 247 -1.93 -8.37 -6.53
CA LEU A 247 -2.49 -7.17 -5.93
C LEU A 247 -2.23 -7.15 -4.41
N PRO A 248 -2.03 -5.95 -3.82
CA PRO A 248 -1.81 -5.84 -2.39
C PRO A 248 -3.05 -6.29 -1.61
N ALA A 249 -2.79 -6.79 -0.40
CA ALA A 249 -3.87 -7.27 0.44
C ALA A 249 -4.81 -6.13 0.89
N SER A 250 -6.09 -6.45 1.10
CA SER A 250 -7.03 -5.46 1.64
C SER A 250 -6.74 -5.14 3.11
N GLU A 251 -6.91 -3.88 3.50
CA GLU A 251 -6.59 -3.40 4.85
C GLU A 251 -7.83 -2.83 5.52
N ALA A 252 -8.13 -3.29 6.73
CA ALA A 252 -9.30 -2.85 7.48
C ALA A 252 -8.93 -2.14 8.78
N PHE A 253 -9.79 -1.20 9.15
CA PHE A 253 -9.68 -0.42 10.36
C PHE A 253 -11.05 -0.29 11.03
N TYR A 254 -11.03 -0.27 12.36
CA TYR A 254 -12.15 0.14 13.18
C TYR A 254 -11.68 1.30 14.05
N GLY A 255 -12.09 2.51 13.67
CA GLY A 255 -11.50 3.74 14.19
C GLY A 255 -10.02 3.85 13.85
N ASN A 256 -9.20 3.93 14.90
CA ASN A 256 -7.74 4.00 14.79
C ASN A 256 -7.05 2.62 14.88
N ASP A 257 -7.79 1.55 15.17
CA ASP A 257 -7.23 0.20 15.33
C ASP A 257 -7.27 -0.55 14.00
N ARG A 258 -6.18 -1.25 13.66
CA ARG A 258 -6.16 -2.18 12.52
C ARG A 258 -6.97 -3.43 12.86
N ARG A 259 -7.75 -3.93 11.91
CA ARG A 259 -8.60 -5.12 12.03
C ARG A 259 -8.37 -6.07 10.88
N ALA A 260 -8.85 -7.31 11.03
CA ALA A 260 -8.84 -8.25 9.92
C ALA A 260 -9.81 -7.76 8.82
N ALA A 261 -9.41 -7.89 7.56
CA ALA A 261 -10.26 -7.52 6.43
C ALA A 261 -11.62 -8.25 6.45
N ALA A 262 -11.62 -9.50 6.91
CA ALA A 262 -12.84 -10.31 7.06
C ALA A 262 -13.90 -9.66 7.98
N ASP A 263 -13.49 -8.95 9.03
CA ASP A 263 -14.44 -8.30 9.95
C ASP A 263 -15.15 -7.12 9.29
N ALA A 264 -14.39 -6.28 8.58
CA ALA A 264 -14.95 -5.15 7.84
C ALA A 264 -15.81 -5.61 6.66
N VAL A 265 -15.39 -6.69 5.98
CA VAL A 265 -16.19 -7.34 4.93
C VAL A 265 -17.51 -7.87 5.48
N ALA A 266 -17.50 -8.57 6.62
CA ALA A 266 -18.72 -9.07 7.26
C ALA A 266 -19.65 -7.91 7.66
N TYR A 267 -19.09 -6.80 8.16
CA TYR A 267 -19.85 -5.59 8.45
C TYR A 267 -20.47 -4.99 7.18
N CYS A 268 -19.67 -4.63 6.18
CA CYS A 268 -20.13 -3.96 4.97
C CYS A 268 -21.07 -4.82 4.13
N ASN A 269 -20.85 -6.14 4.08
CA ASN A 269 -21.71 -7.07 3.36
C ASN A 269 -23.04 -7.33 4.06
N GLY A 270 -23.25 -6.87 5.30
CA GLY A 270 -24.51 -7.08 6.03
C GLY A 270 -25.72 -6.36 5.44
N ALA A 271 -25.53 -5.25 4.71
CA ALA A 271 -26.60 -4.57 3.97
C ALA A 271 -26.02 -3.66 2.86
N VAL A 272 -26.79 -3.43 1.80
CA VAL A 272 -26.36 -2.63 0.63
C VAL A 272 -25.94 -1.21 1.01
N ASN A 273 -26.64 -0.57 1.94
CA ASN A 273 -26.39 0.81 2.37
C ASN A 273 -25.52 0.91 3.64
N ARG A 274 -24.82 -0.16 4.01
CA ARG A 274 -24.03 -0.21 5.24
C ARG A 274 -22.68 0.49 5.10
N CYS A 275 -22.07 0.35 3.93
CA CYS A 275 -20.85 1.05 3.56
C CYS A 275 -21.02 1.74 2.21
N THR A 276 -20.25 2.79 1.99
CA THR A 276 -20.13 3.49 0.72
C THR A 276 -18.73 3.26 0.17
N PHE A 277 -18.62 2.87 -1.09
CA PHE A 277 -17.32 2.80 -1.76
C PHE A 277 -16.94 4.16 -2.35
N THR A 278 -15.73 4.62 -2.09
CA THR A 278 -15.16 5.83 -2.70
C THR A 278 -13.88 5.44 -3.43
N ALA A 279 -13.86 5.60 -4.76
CA ALA A 279 -12.67 5.36 -5.56
C ALA A 279 -11.63 6.47 -5.36
N GLU A 280 -10.37 6.08 -5.25
CA GLU A 280 -9.23 6.99 -5.33
C GLU A 280 -8.82 7.10 -6.80
N GLU A 281 -9.39 8.07 -7.53
CA GLU A 281 -9.17 8.20 -8.99
C GLU A 281 -7.69 8.44 -9.35
N ASP A 282 -6.93 9.15 -8.51
CA ASP A 282 -5.50 9.38 -8.74
C ASP A 282 -4.68 8.07 -8.74
N TYR A 283 -5.16 7.04 -8.05
CA TYR A 283 -4.55 5.70 -7.97
C TYR A 283 -5.27 4.67 -8.83
N SER A 284 -6.38 5.05 -9.48
CA SER A 284 -7.18 4.18 -10.33
C SER A 284 -6.89 4.44 -11.81
N PHE A 285 -6.62 3.40 -12.59
CA PHE A 285 -6.24 3.56 -13.98
C PHE A 285 -6.66 2.37 -14.84
N SER A 286 -6.91 2.64 -16.12
CA SER A 286 -7.12 1.59 -17.12
C SER A 286 -5.82 1.27 -17.86
N TYR A 287 -5.61 0.00 -18.17
CA TYR A 287 -4.41 -0.48 -18.83
C TYR A 287 -4.72 -1.73 -19.69
N TYR A 288 -3.76 -2.13 -20.52
CA TYR A 288 -3.83 -3.40 -21.24
C TYR A 288 -2.96 -4.43 -20.52
N ALA A 289 -3.55 -5.58 -20.17
CA ALA A 289 -2.81 -6.73 -19.67
C ALA A 289 -1.78 -7.22 -20.72
N PRO A 290 -0.79 -8.04 -20.34
CA PRO A 290 0.05 -8.72 -21.31
C PRO A 290 -0.79 -9.53 -22.31
N ALA A 291 -0.41 -9.53 -23.58
CA ALA A 291 -1.08 -10.30 -24.62
C ALA A 291 -0.96 -11.81 -24.34
N ARG A 292 -2.05 -12.55 -24.51
CA ARG A 292 -2.11 -14.00 -24.32
C ARG A 292 -2.66 -14.67 -25.56
N VAL A 293 -2.15 -15.86 -25.89
CA VAL A 293 -2.72 -16.68 -26.97
C VAL A 293 -4.11 -17.16 -26.53
N ALA A 294 -5.15 -16.80 -27.28
CA ALA A 294 -6.55 -17.02 -26.91
C ALA A 294 -7.20 -18.22 -27.61
N ALA A 295 -6.52 -18.80 -28.59
CA ALA A 295 -7.00 -19.96 -29.34
C ALA A 295 -5.81 -20.74 -29.89
N GLU A 296 -6.06 -22.00 -30.27
CA GLU A 296 -5.05 -22.89 -30.82
C GLU A 296 -4.34 -22.27 -32.03
N THR A 297 -3.04 -22.54 -32.15
CA THR A 297 -2.27 -22.20 -33.34
C THR A 297 -2.73 -23.08 -34.49
N TYR A 298 -2.99 -22.47 -35.64
CA TYR A 298 -3.34 -23.18 -36.86
C TYR A 298 -2.20 -23.20 -37.84
N PHE A 299 -1.99 -24.36 -38.47
CA PHE A 299 -0.96 -24.57 -39.48
C PHE A 299 -1.60 -24.72 -40.86
N ASN A 300 -1.33 -23.79 -41.79
CA ASN A 300 -1.77 -23.94 -43.18
C ASN A 300 -0.85 -24.89 -43.96
N CYS A 301 -1.10 -26.19 -43.86
CA CYS A 301 -0.40 -27.21 -44.66
C CYS A 301 -0.87 -27.26 -46.13
N THR A 302 -1.78 -26.38 -46.58
CA THR A 302 -2.29 -26.38 -47.96
C THR A 302 -1.39 -25.56 -48.90
N ARG A 303 -1.69 -25.59 -50.20
CA ARG A 303 -0.98 -24.76 -51.21
C ARG A 303 -1.65 -23.40 -51.44
N ASN A 304 -2.83 -23.15 -50.84
CA ASN A 304 -3.62 -21.96 -51.08
C ASN A 304 -3.65 -21.08 -49.83
N THR A 305 -3.77 -19.76 -50.01
CA THR A 305 -4.11 -18.85 -48.92
C THR A 305 -5.46 -19.25 -48.35
N LEU A 306 -5.52 -19.34 -47.03
CA LEU A 306 -6.74 -19.72 -46.32
C LEU A 306 -7.38 -18.50 -45.69
N ASN A 307 -8.63 -18.24 -46.05
CA ASN A 307 -9.48 -17.21 -45.47
C ASN A 307 -10.58 -17.89 -44.67
N ARG A 308 -10.57 -17.74 -43.34
CA ARG A 308 -11.59 -18.35 -42.49
C ARG A 308 -12.01 -17.44 -41.36
N THR A 309 -13.25 -17.60 -40.94
CA THR A 309 -13.75 -17.01 -39.69
C THR A 309 -13.66 -18.06 -38.61
N ARG A 310 -13.07 -17.73 -37.47
CA ARG A 310 -13.07 -18.61 -36.29
C ARG A 310 -13.58 -17.89 -35.05
N PRO A 311 -14.41 -18.53 -34.21
CA PRO A 311 -14.73 -18.00 -32.89
C PRO A 311 -13.48 -18.06 -32.01
N VAL A 312 -13.24 -16.98 -31.27
CA VAL A 312 -12.20 -16.86 -30.25
C VAL A 312 -12.89 -16.50 -28.96
N THR A 313 -12.81 -17.41 -27.99
CA THR A 313 -13.37 -17.19 -26.65
C THR A 313 -12.26 -16.74 -25.71
N THR A 314 -12.44 -15.58 -25.10
CA THR A 314 -11.57 -15.08 -24.03
C THR A 314 -12.33 -15.06 -22.72
N ALA A 315 -11.80 -15.74 -21.71
CA ALA A 315 -12.29 -15.63 -20.34
C ALA A 315 -11.33 -14.76 -19.52
N ASN A 316 -11.80 -13.58 -19.10
CA ASN A 316 -11.03 -12.70 -18.22
C ASN A 316 -11.69 -12.70 -16.83
N ARG A 317 -10.95 -13.16 -15.82
CA ARG A 317 -11.40 -13.12 -14.43
C ARG A 317 -11.11 -11.74 -13.82
N SER A 318 -11.93 -11.32 -12.87
CA SER A 318 -11.57 -10.21 -11.99
C SER A 318 -10.58 -10.70 -10.93
N TYR A 319 -9.66 -9.83 -10.50
CA TYR A 319 -8.68 -10.11 -9.45
C TYR A 319 -8.85 -9.11 -8.30
N GLY A 320 -8.53 -9.55 -7.09
CA GLY A 320 -8.55 -8.71 -5.90
C GLY A 320 -8.86 -9.50 -4.64
N ASP A 321 -8.45 -8.91 -3.53
CA ASP A 321 -8.69 -9.47 -2.20
C ASP A 321 -10.15 -9.37 -1.79
N LEU A 322 -10.88 -8.32 -2.20
CA LEU A 322 -12.31 -8.25 -1.91
C LEU A 322 -13.09 -9.36 -2.65
N PRO A 323 -12.84 -9.64 -3.95
CA PRO A 323 -13.29 -10.86 -4.62
C PRO A 323 -13.04 -12.15 -3.84
N ALA A 324 -11.82 -12.34 -3.34
CA ALA A 324 -11.44 -13.55 -2.61
C ALA A 324 -11.98 -13.61 -1.16
N ALA A 325 -11.98 -12.49 -0.43
CA ALA A 325 -12.32 -12.36 0.99
C ALA A 325 -13.81 -12.04 1.23
N ALA A 326 -14.48 -11.40 0.27
CA ALA A 326 -15.92 -11.15 0.27
C ALA A 326 -16.73 -12.15 -0.56
N GLY A 327 -16.08 -13.18 -1.14
CA GLY A 327 -16.78 -14.20 -1.93
C GLY A 327 -17.44 -13.63 -3.20
N LEU A 328 -16.79 -12.69 -3.88
CA LEU A 328 -17.22 -12.17 -5.17
C LEU A 328 -16.37 -12.85 -6.26
N PRO A 329 -16.88 -13.86 -6.98
CA PRO A 329 -18.15 -13.77 -7.67
C PRO A 329 -19.11 -14.89 -7.27
N GLY A 330 -20.17 -14.53 -6.55
CA GLY A 330 -21.40 -15.31 -6.43
C GLY A 330 -21.24 -16.66 -5.73
N ASN A 331 -22.21 -16.99 -4.90
CA ASN A 331 -22.53 -18.38 -4.60
C ASN A 331 -23.03 -19.08 -5.88
N GLY A 332 -22.25 -19.16 -6.97
CA GLY A 332 -22.61 -19.82 -8.23
C GLY A 332 -23.95 -19.42 -8.88
N THR A 333 -24.64 -18.39 -8.37
CA THR A 333 -26.08 -18.13 -8.62
C THR A 333 -26.35 -16.77 -9.24
N GLY A 334 -25.31 -16.01 -9.63
CA GLY A 334 -25.48 -14.75 -10.37
C GLY A 334 -26.01 -13.56 -9.56
N THR A 335 -26.22 -13.68 -8.24
CA THR A 335 -26.62 -12.53 -7.39
C THR A 335 -25.39 -11.75 -6.90
N PRO A 336 -25.25 -10.45 -7.21
CA PRO A 336 -24.17 -9.61 -6.68
C PRO A 336 -24.23 -9.49 -5.16
N THR A 337 -23.07 -9.51 -4.47
CA THR A 337 -23.04 -9.23 -3.02
C THR A 337 -23.37 -7.76 -2.74
N ASN A 338 -23.73 -7.45 -1.49
CA ASN A 338 -24.01 -6.08 -1.07
C ASN A 338 -22.81 -5.16 -1.34
N MET A 339 -21.58 -5.66 -1.15
CA MET A 339 -20.37 -4.90 -1.45
C MET A 339 -20.14 -4.64 -2.94
N ALA A 340 -20.52 -5.59 -3.82
CA ALA A 340 -20.49 -5.32 -5.26
C ALA A 340 -21.49 -4.21 -5.64
N GLN A 341 -22.66 -4.19 -5.01
CA GLN A 341 -23.63 -3.11 -5.21
C GLN A 341 -23.11 -1.76 -4.67
N GLN A 342 -22.47 -1.75 -3.50
CA GLN A 342 -21.82 -0.56 -2.92
C GLN A 342 -20.71 -0.02 -3.83
N TYR A 343 -19.88 -0.91 -4.39
CA TYR A 343 -18.87 -0.56 -5.38
C TYR A 343 -19.51 0.08 -6.62
N THR A 344 -20.57 -0.53 -7.16
CA THR A 344 -21.27 0.00 -8.34
C THR A 344 -21.92 1.35 -8.07
N GLN A 345 -22.52 1.54 -6.89
CA GLN A 345 -23.09 2.83 -6.50
C GLN A 345 -22.01 3.90 -6.32
N GLY A 346 -20.87 3.54 -5.70
CA GLY A 346 -19.77 4.46 -5.43
C GLY A 346 -18.98 4.89 -6.68
N THR A 347 -18.85 4.00 -7.66
CA THR A 347 -18.08 4.26 -8.89
C THR A 347 -18.95 4.61 -10.10
N GLY A 348 -20.24 4.31 -10.06
CA GLY A 348 -21.09 4.30 -11.25
C GLY A 348 -20.75 3.18 -12.25
N LEU A 349 -19.80 2.29 -11.92
CA LEU A 349 -19.36 1.20 -12.78
C LEU A 349 -20.09 -0.09 -12.42
N SER A 350 -20.55 -0.84 -13.43
CA SER A 350 -21.09 -2.19 -13.25
C SER A 350 -20.15 -3.20 -13.91
N PRO A 351 -18.97 -3.47 -13.32
CA PRO A 351 -18.02 -4.40 -13.91
C PRO A 351 -18.62 -5.81 -13.98
N ALA A 352 -18.45 -6.44 -15.14
CA ALA A 352 -18.79 -7.84 -15.29
C ALA A 352 -17.69 -8.68 -14.60
N TRP A 353 -17.99 -9.19 -13.41
CA TRP A 353 -17.03 -9.90 -12.57
C TRP A 353 -16.51 -11.21 -13.20
N ASN A 354 -17.29 -11.78 -14.11
CA ASN A 354 -17.03 -13.01 -14.85
C ASN A 354 -17.26 -12.84 -16.37
N THR A 355 -16.41 -12.07 -17.06
CA THR A 355 -16.53 -11.95 -18.51
C THR A 355 -15.93 -13.16 -19.23
N SER A 356 -16.78 -13.94 -19.89
CA SER A 356 -16.43 -14.67 -21.10
C SER A 356 -16.89 -13.84 -22.29
N GLN A 357 -16.00 -13.53 -23.22
CA GLN A 357 -16.36 -12.94 -24.51
C GLN A 357 -16.05 -13.95 -25.60
N GLU A 358 -16.97 -14.11 -26.54
CA GLU A 358 -16.71 -14.83 -27.79
C GLU A 358 -16.74 -13.81 -28.93
N ARG A 359 -15.71 -13.83 -29.78
CA ARG A 359 -15.65 -12.99 -30.98
C ARG A 359 -15.21 -13.81 -32.17
N SER A 360 -15.86 -13.58 -33.30
CA SER A 360 -15.43 -14.14 -34.59
C SER A 360 -14.27 -13.32 -35.16
N VAL A 361 -13.14 -13.98 -35.41
CA VAL A 361 -11.96 -13.38 -36.05
C VAL A 361 -11.82 -13.94 -37.46
N ASN A 362 -11.71 -13.05 -38.44
CA ASN A 362 -11.38 -13.42 -39.82
C ASN A 362 -9.86 -13.49 -39.95
N GLU A 363 -9.35 -14.69 -40.22
CA GLU A 363 -7.93 -14.97 -40.39
C GLU A 363 -7.60 -15.16 -41.87
N VAL A 364 -6.51 -14.54 -42.31
CA VAL A 364 -5.85 -14.81 -43.59
C VAL A 364 -4.52 -15.48 -43.31
N VAL A 365 -4.31 -16.72 -43.77
CA VAL A 365 -3.09 -17.50 -43.51
C VAL A 365 -2.46 -17.95 -44.82
N GLN A 366 -1.21 -17.55 -45.09
CA GLN A 366 -0.53 -17.96 -46.33
C GLN A 366 -0.10 -19.44 -46.28
N PRO A 367 0.18 -20.06 -47.43
CA PRO A 367 0.76 -21.41 -47.46
C PRO A 367 2.06 -21.47 -46.64
N ALA A 368 2.24 -22.54 -45.86
CA ALA A 368 3.42 -22.74 -45.00
C ALA A 368 3.61 -21.71 -43.86
N GLU A 369 2.52 -21.04 -43.45
CA GLU A 369 2.48 -20.20 -42.24
C GLU A 369 1.61 -20.80 -41.13
N ALA A 370 2.07 -20.60 -39.91
CA ALA A 370 1.29 -20.79 -38.71
C ALA A 370 0.61 -19.47 -38.34
N SER A 371 -0.64 -19.54 -37.88
CA SER A 371 -1.38 -18.38 -37.37
C SER A 371 -1.93 -18.64 -35.98
N TRP A 372 -1.82 -17.65 -35.11
CA TRP A 372 -2.42 -17.67 -33.79
C TRP A 372 -3.06 -16.33 -33.48
N ILE A 373 -4.05 -16.35 -32.58
CA ILE A 373 -4.71 -15.14 -32.11
C ILE A 373 -4.20 -14.81 -30.72
N GLU A 374 -3.71 -13.59 -30.57
CA GLU A 374 -3.39 -12.99 -29.29
C GLU A 374 -4.49 -12.05 -28.88
N THR A 375 -4.86 -12.09 -27.61
CA THR A 375 -5.81 -11.15 -27.02
C THR A 375 -5.14 -10.40 -25.90
N GLN A 376 -5.33 -9.10 -25.91
CA GLN A 376 -4.82 -8.20 -24.91
C GLN A 376 -6.01 -7.58 -24.17
N ALA A 377 -6.28 -8.12 -22.99
CA ALA A 377 -7.43 -7.71 -22.19
C ALA A 377 -7.26 -6.26 -21.71
N ALA A 378 -8.30 -5.45 -21.91
CA ALA A 378 -8.43 -4.14 -21.34
C ALA A 378 -8.91 -4.25 -19.90
N ARG A 379 -8.14 -3.70 -18.97
CA ARG A 379 -8.33 -3.81 -17.52
C ARG A 379 -8.47 -2.43 -16.90
N ARG A 380 -9.16 -2.37 -15.77
CA ARG A 380 -9.18 -1.22 -14.88
C ARG A 380 -8.74 -1.69 -13.50
N ARG A 381 -7.67 -1.06 -12.99
CA ARG A 381 -7.31 -1.08 -11.59
C ARG A 381 -8.08 0.03 -10.89
N THR A 382 -8.84 -0.33 -9.86
CA THR A 382 -9.55 0.60 -9.01
C THR A 382 -9.08 0.41 -7.58
N GLU A 383 -8.50 1.47 -7.01
CA GLU A 383 -8.16 1.54 -5.59
C GLU A 383 -9.21 2.40 -4.88
N GLY A 384 -9.53 2.09 -3.63
CA GLY A 384 -10.51 2.87 -2.90
C GLY A 384 -10.88 2.30 -1.55
N TRP A 385 -11.86 2.95 -0.92
CA TRP A 385 -12.28 2.70 0.45
C TRP A 385 -13.76 2.38 0.53
N PHE A 386 -14.10 1.33 1.28
CA PHE A 386 -15.43 1.16 1.85
C PHE A 386 -15.45 1.82 3.22
N ASP A 387 -16.25 2.86 3.37
CA ASP A 387 -16.48 3.55 4.64
C ASP A 387 -17.87 3.25 5.16
N ALA A 388 -18.02 3.01 6.47
CA ALA A 388 -19.35 2.91 7.08
C ALA A 388 -20.20 4.14 6.76
N THR A 389 -21.42 3.92 6.25
CA THR A 389 -22.34 4.99 5.85
C THR A 389 -22.95 5.67 7.07
N ILE A 390 -23.34 4.88 8.08
CA ILE A 390 -23.77 5.39 9.38
C ILE A 390 -22.52 5.67 10.21
N LYS A 391 -22.16 6.94 10.31
CA LYS A 391 -21.04 7.39 11.14
C LYS A 391 -21.41 7.29 12.61
N ALA A 392 -20.52 6.71 13.40
CA ALA A 392 -20.63 6.76 14.84
C ALA A 392 -20.47 8.21 15.34
N THR A 393 -21.03 8.50 16.51
CA THR A 393 -20.86 9.80 17.18
C THR A 393 -19.40 10.13 17.42
N ASP A 394 -18.54 9.13 17.56
CA ASP A 394 -17.08 9.26 17.52
C ASP A 394 -16.54 8.38 16.37
N PRO A 395 -15.81 8.96 15.39
CA PRO A 395 -15.21 8.23 14.29
C PRO A 395 -14.22 7.14 14.70
N ASN A 396 -13.85 7.04 15.97
CA ASN A 396 -13.11 5.93 16.53
C ASN A 396 -13.90 4.60 16.57
N TYR A 397 -15.18 4.62 16.18
CA TYR A 397 -16.03 3.44 16.06
C TYR A 397 -16.53 3.22 14.62
N ASP A 398 -15.90 3.86 13.63
CA ASP A 398 -16.25 3.67 12.22
C ASP A 398 -15.42 2.55 11.58
N TRP A 399 -16.10 1.67 10.84
CA TRP A 399 -15.46 0.69 9.96
C TRP A 399 -14.98 1.33 8.67
N ARG A 400 -13.76 0.95 8.26
CA ARG A 400 -13.13 1.37 7.01
C ARG A 400 -12.32 0.23 6.42
N LEU A 401 -12.41 0.04 5.12
CA LEU A 401 -11.72 -1.04 4.40
C LEU A 401 -11.16 -0.51 3.09
N HIS A 402 -9.84 -0.50 2.99
CA HIS A 402 -9.12 -0.24 1.76
C HIS A 402 -9.01 -1.51 0.93
N THR A 403 -9.24 -1.39 -0.37
CA THR A 403 -9.04 -2.50 -1.31
C THR A 403 -8.52 -2.04 -2.65
N VAL A 404 -7.84 -2.97 -3.33
CA VAL A 404 -7.41 -2.83 -4.73
C VAL A 404 -8.10 -3.90 -5.54
N LEU A 405 -8.81 -3.47 -6.58
CA LEU A 405 -9.60 -4.32 -7.46
C LEU A 405 -9.09 -4.18 -8.89
N ASP A 406 -9.03 -5.31 -9.58
CA ASP A 406 -8.69 -5.35 -11.00
C ASP A 406 -9.78 -6.09 -11.77
N HIS A 407 -10.44 -5.39 -12.67
CA HIS A 407 -11.60 -5.92 -13.40
C HIS A 407 -11.56 -5.50 -14.88
N PRO A 408 -12.40 -6.08 -15.75
CA PRO A 408 -12.51 -5.63 -17.14
C PRO A 408 -12.80 -4.13 -17.21
N SER A 409 -12.10 -3.42 -18.11
CA SER A 409 -12.32 -1.98 -18.30
C SER A 409 -13.66 -1.73 -18.99
N THR A 410 -14.37 -0.69 -18.55
CA THR A 410 -15.57 -0.17 -19.24
C THR A 410 -15.23 0.95 -20.23
N SER A 411 -14.00 1.49 -20.18
CA SER A 411 -13.55 2.61 -21.02
C SER A 411 -12.59 2.19 -22.12
N LEU A 412 -11.94 1.03 -21.99
CA LEU A 412 -11.06 0.44 -23.00
C LEU A 412 -11.65 -0.88 -23.50
N SER A 413 -11.58 -1.10 -24.82
CA SER A 413 -11.96 -2.37 -25.43
C SER A 413 -10.77 -3.32 -25.52
N ASP A 414 -11.01 -4.62 -25.36
CA ASP A 414 -10.01 -5.66 -25.59
C ASP A 414 -9.42 -5.55 -27.01
N ARG A 415 -8.11 -5.77 -27.13
CA ARG A 415 -7.43 -5.84 -28.43
C ARG A 415 -7.26 -7.29 -28.85
N ILE A 416 -7.48 -7.54 -30.13
CA ILE A 416 -7.33 -8.86 -30.74
C ILE A 416 -6.35 -8.70 -31.89
N TYR A 417 -5.31 -9.51 -31.87
CA TYR A 417 -4.25 -9.52 -32.87
C TYR A 417 -4.22 -10.88 -33.55
N GLN A 418 -4.31 -10.88 -34.88
CA GLN A 418 -3.85 -12.02 -35.66
C GLN A 418 -2.33 -11.93 -35.80
N ARG A 419 -1.64 -12.98 -35.40
CA ARG A 419 -0.23 -13.18 -35.70
C ARG A 419 -0.08 -14.29 -36.73
N THR A 420 0.89 -14.15 -37.61
CA THR A 420 1.34 -15.19 -38.52
C THR A 420 2.86 -15.30 -38.46
N GLY A 421 3.37 -16.49 -38.76
CA GLY A 421 4.80 -16.74 -38.83
C GLY A 421 5.11 -17.95 -39.70
N PRO A 422 6.32 -18.06 -40.26
CA PRO A 422 6.71 -19.21 -41.07
C PRO A 422 6.74 -20.47 -40.21
N PHE A 423 6.42 -21.62 -40.81
CA PHE A 423 6.62 -22.91 -40.14
C PHE A 423 8.08 -23.12 -39.72
N THR A 424 8.25 -23.67 -38.53
CA THR A 424 9.50 -24.30 -38.11
C THR A 424 9.84 -25.50 -39.00
N PRO A 425 11.10 -25.95 -39.06
CA PRO A 425 11.50 -27.12 -39.85
C PRO A 425 10.70 -28.39 -39.52
N SER A 426 10.42 -28.63 -38.25
CA SER A 426 9.65 -29.78 -37.77
C SER A 426 8.17 -29.71 -38.19
N GLU A 427 7.55 -28.53 -38.16
CA GLU A 427 6.18 -28.30 -38.63
C GLU A 427 6.07 -28.51 -40.15
N LYS A 428 7.07 -28.06 -40.92
CA LYS A 428 7.15 -28.33 -42.37
C LYS A 428 7.20 -29.83 -42.64
N GLN A 429 8.01 -30.58 -41.88
CA GLN A 429 8.14 -32.02 -42.06
C GLN A 429 6.83 -32.76 -41.73
N ARG A 430 6.10 -32.35 -40.69
CA ARG A 430 4.77 -32.91 -40.36
C ARG A 430 3.73 -32.63 -41.44
N CYS A 431 3.68 -31.41 -41.97
CA CYS A 431 2.80 -31.09 -43.11
C CYS A 431 3.16 -31.86 -44.40
N GLN A 432 4.39 -32.40 -44.49
CA GLN A 432 4.84 -33.22 -45.61
C GLN A 432 4.61 -34.73 -45.40
N SER A 433 4.65 -35.23 -44.15
CA SER A 433 4.58 -36.67 -43.85
C SER A 433 3.21 -37.29 -44.12
N ASP A 434 2.12 -36.52 -44.00
CA ASP A 434 0.75 -37.03 -44.20
C ASP A 434 0.28 -36.98 -45.67
N ARG A 435 1.18 -36.63 -46.61
CA ARG A 435 0.85 -36.70 -48.03
C ARG A 435 1.31 -38.05 -48.59
N PRO A 436 0.38 -38.95 -48.98
CA PRO A 436 0.72 -40.00 -49.93
C PRO A 436 1.02 -39.31 -51.25
N ASN A 437 2.26 -38.87 -51.41
CA ASN A 437 2.77 -38.59 -52.74
C ASN A 437 2.80 -39.97 -53.40
N ALA A 438 1.85 -40.27 -54.28
CA ALA A 438 2.06 -41.33 -55.24
C ALA A 438 3.44 -41.05 -55.84
N THR A 439 4.37 -41.99 -55.69
CA THR A 439 5.62 -41.95 -56.43
C THR A 439 5.22 -41.77 -57.88
N THR A 440 5.59 -40.64 -58.47
CA THR A 440 5.55 -40.51 -59.93
C THR A 440 6.22 -41.78 -60.45
N PRO A 441 5.58 -42.58 -61.32
CA PRO A 441 6.25 -43.75 -61.88
C PRO A 441 7.50 -43.25 -62.58
N VAL A 442 8.65 -43.41 -61.93
CA VAL A 442 9.94 -43.17 -62.54
C VAL A 442 10.07 -44.26 -63.58
N GLY A 443 9.90 -43.89 -64.85
CA GLY A 443 10.43 -44.69 -65.94
C GLY A 443 11.90 -44.96 -65.64
N ALA A 444 12.36 -46.19 -65.85
CA ALA A 444 13.61 -46.75 -65.35
C ALA A 444 14.91 -46.06 -65.84
N THR A 445 14.86 -44.85 -66.40
CA THR A 445 16.00 -44.16 -67.01
C THR A 445 16.15 -42.68 -66.71
N ASP A 446 15.27 -42.04 -65.92
CA ASP A 446 15.46 -40.64 -65.53
C ASP A 446 15.85 -40.51 -64.05
N PRO A 447 16.91 -39.77 -63.71
CA PRO A 447 17.32 -39.59 -62.34
C PRO A 447 16.25 -38.78 -61.59
N ALA A 448 15.72 -39.38 -60.52
CA ALA A 448 15.11 -38.64 -59.42
C ALA A 448 16.22 -37.89 -58.67
N GLY A 449 16.77 -36.84 -59.30
CA GLY A 449 17.70 -35.91 -58.70
C GLY A 449 16.96 -34.64 -58.29
N ALA A 450 17.23 -34.02 -57.15
CA ALA A 450 18.37 -34.25 -56.28
C ALA A 450 18.03 -33.74 -54.88
N GLU A 451 18.37 -34.59 -53.91
CA GLU A 451 18.97 -34.24 -52.62
C GLU A 451 18.46 -32.97 -51.93
N ARG A 452 17.68 -33.21 -50.86
CA ARG A 452 17.67 -32.36 -49.67
C ARG A 452 18.46 -33.04 -48.57
#